data_AF-A0A7Y7TNA8-F1
#
_entry.id   AF-A0A7Y7TNA8-F1
#
_cell.length_a   1.000
_cell.length_b   1.000
_cell.length_c   1.000
_cell.angle_alpha   90.00
_cell.angle_beta   90.00
_cell.angle_gamma   90.00
#
_symmetry.space_group_name_H-M   'P 1'
#
loop_
_entity.id
_entity.type
_entity.pdbx_description
1 polymer ?
#
loop_
_entity_poly.entity_id
_entity_poly.type
_entity_poly.pdbx_seq_one_letter_code
_entity_poly.pdbx_strand_id
1 'polypeptide(L)'
;MKTKLGTLLLALLFSIPVFAADNQPQQGTPGQNFEKHKSDIIARIDKRIARNQEEKSCVQAAKNHDDIKACRDKLKEEQNADRPKKP
;
A
#
# COMPACT_ATOMS: atom_id res chain seq x y z
N MET A 1 13.83 -46.44 -34.36
CA MET A 1 13.23 -45.08 -34.27
C MET A 1 12.08 -45.15 -33.28
N LYS A 2 12.13 -44.42 -32.16
CA LYS A 2 11.08 -44.42 -31.12
C LYS A 2 10.48 -43.01 -31.05
N THR A 3 9.25 -42.85 -31.50
CA THR A 3 8.49 -41.60 -31.47
C THR A 3 8.09 -41.26 -30.04
N LYS A 4 8.32 -40.00 -29.64
CA LYS A 4 8.05 -39.53 -28.28
C LYS A 4 6.58 -39.16 -28.10
N LEU A 5 5.98 -39.87 -27.14
CA LEU A 5 4.98 -39.42 -26.16
C LEU A 5 4.85 -37.89 -26.09
N GLY A 6 3.71 -37.34 -26.51
CA GLY A 6 3.53 -35.90 -26.55
C GLY A 6 2.09 -35.47 -26.74
N THR A 7 1.17 -35.87 -25.86
CA THR A 7 -0.12 -35.17 -25.71
C THR A 7 -0.81 -35.56 -24.41
N LEU A 8 -0.44 -34.97 -23.28
CA LEU A 8 -1.29 -34.99 -22.09
C LEU A 8 -0.92 -33.86 -21.12
N LEU A 9 -1.31 -32.63 -21.42
CA LEU A 9 -1.30 -31.49 -20.48
C LEU A 9 -2.16 -30.35 -21.06
N LEU A 10 -3.41 -30.65 -21.38
CA LEU A 10 -4.43 -29.69 -21.79
C LEU A 10 -5.64 -29.77 -20.83
N ALA A 11 -5.38 -29.65 -19.53
CA ALA A 11 -6.40 -29.53 -18.50
C ALA A 11 -5.82 -28.64 -17.39
N LEU A 12 -6.53 -27.54 -17.06
CA LEU A 12 -6.40 -26.68 -15.86
C LEU A 12 -6.37 -25.16 -16.12
N LEU A 13 -7.06 -24.61 -17.13
CA LEU A 13 -7.15 -23.15 -17.32
C LEU A 13 -8.55 -22.53 -17.20
N PHE A 14 -9.55 -23.26 -16.69
CA PHE A 14 -10.88 -22.68 -16.49
C PHE A 14 -11.48 -23.00 -15.12
N SER A 15 -10.92 -22.40 -14.08
CA SER A 15 -11.63 -22.20 -12.81
C SER A 15 -11.65 -20.70 -12.49
N ILE A 16 -12.63 -19.99 -13.05
CA ILE A 16 -12.93 -18.59 -12.71
C ILE A 16 -13.86 -18.60 -11.49
N PRO A 17 -13.47 -18.05 -10.33
CA PRO A 17 -14.41 -17.81 -9.24
C PRO A 17 -15.32 -16.64 -9.60
N VAL A 18 -16.61 -16.91 -9.72
CA VAL A 18 -17.68 -15.89 -9.76
C VAL A 18 -17.92 -15.44 -8.31
N PHE A 19 -17.37 -14.29 -7.94
CA PHE A 19 -17.76 -13.60 -6.71
C PHE A 19 -18.40 -12.24 -7.00
N ALA A 20 -19.64 -12.14 -6.54
CA ALA A 20 -20.39 -10.96 -6.10
C ALA A 20 -20.62 -9.83 -7.12
N ALA A 21 -21.76 -9.92 -7.81
CA ALA A 21 -22.46 -8.76 -8.35
C ALA A 21 -23.28 -8.10 -7.24
N ASP A 22 -22.69 -7.13 -6.54
CA ASP A 22 -23.42 -6.09 -5.80
C ASP A 22 -22.83 -4.73 -6.22
N ASN A 23 -23.14 -4.32 -7.44
CA ASN A 23 -22.76 -3.00 -7.97
C ASN A 23 -24.01 -2.16 -8.14
N GLN A 24 -24.37 -1.41 -7.10
CA GLN A 24 -25.20 -0.22 -7.26
C GLN A 24 -24.27 0.88 -7.84
N PRO A 25 -24.47 1.37 -9.08
CA PRO A 25 -23.57 2.37 -9.64
C PRO A 25 -23.76 3.70 -8.90
N GLN A 26 -22.77 4.10 -8.09
CA GLN A 26 -22.71 5.46 -7.59
C GLN A 26 -22.56 6.42 -8.77
N GLN A 27 -23.47 7.38 -8.85
CA GLN A 27 -23.47 8.47 -9.83
C GLN A 27 -22.17 9.28 -9.73
N GLY A 28 -21.31 9.09 -10.72
CA GLY A 28 -20.12 9.89 -10.99
C GLY A 28 -19.36 9.19 -12.12
N THR A 29 -18.86 9.93 -13.11
CA THR A 29 -18.12 9.32 -14.24
C THR A 29 -17.00 8.41 -13.70
N PRO A 30 -17.10 7.07 -13.86
CA PRO A 30 -16.32 6.13 -13.06
C PRO A 30 -14.80 6.26 -13.21
N GLY A 31 -14.32 6.72 -14.36
CA GLY A 31 -12.88 6.82 -14.66
C GLY A 31 -12.15 7.98 -13.99
N GLN A 32 -12.76 9.18 -13.91
CA GLN A 32 -12.06 10.36 -13.36
C GLN A 32 -11.88 10.28 -11.83
N ASN A 33 -12.90 9.79 -11.12
CA ASN A 33 -12.82 9.62 -9.66
C ASN A 33 -11.86 8.48 -9.28
N PHE A 34 -11.78 7.43 -10.10
CA PHE A 34 -10.88 6.31 -9.87
C PHE A 34 -9.41 6.71 -10.00
N GLU A 35 -9.01 7.36 -11.11
CA GLU A 35 -7.61 7.76 -11.29
C GLU A 35 -7.16 8.80 -10.27
N LYS A 36 -8.05 9.75 -9.91
CA LYS A 36 -7.77 10.68 -8.81
C LYS A 36 -7.58 9.95 -7.49
N HIS A 37 -8.48 9.04 -7.14
CA HIS A 37 -8.39 8.27 -5.89
C HIS A 37 -7.13 7.40 -5.83
N LYS A 38 -6.76 6.77 -6.95
CA LYS A 38 -5.52 6.01 -7.10
C LYS A 38 -4.29 6.89 -6.88
N SER A 39 -4.25 8.08 -7.49
CA SER A 39 -3.17 9.05 -7.29
C SER A 39 -3.08 9.49 -5.83
N ASP A 40 -4.21 9.76 -5.17
CA ASP A 40 -4.25 10.11 -3.74
C ASP A 40 -3.73 8.97 -2.86
N ILE A 41 -4.06 7.71 -3.18
CA ILE A 41 -3.51 6.54 -2.48
C ILE A 41 -1.99 6.48 -2.63
N ILE A 42 -1.48 6.61 -3.86
CA ILE A 42 -0.05 6.57 -4.14
C ILE A 42 0.66 7.70 -3.37
N ALA A 43 0.14 8.93 -3.42
CA ALA A 43 0.71 10.06 -2.69
C ALA A 43 0.78 9.81 -1.17
N ARG A 44 -0.25 9.17 -0.59
CA ARG A 44 -0.23 8.78 0.83
C ARG A 44 0.80 7.69 1.12
N ILE A 45 1.01 6.75 0.21
CA ILE A 45 2.05 5.72 0.33
C ILE A 45 3.43 6.39 0.30
N ASP A 46 3.69 7.27 -0.67
CA ASP A 46 4.96 7.98 -0.80
C ASP A 46 5.27 8.83 0.44
N LYS A 47 4.26 9.54 0.97
CA LYS A 47 4.41 10.27 2.24
C LYS A 47 4.81 9.35 3.39
N ARG A 48 4.21 8.15 3.49
CA ARG A 48 4.57 7.16 4.53
C ARG A 48 5.98 6.60 4.32
N ILE A 49 6.38 6.35 3.08
CA ILE A 49 7.74 5.87 2.77
C ILE A 49 8.77 6.92 3.19
N ALA A 50 8.57 8.19 2.82
CA ALA A 50 9.46 9.28 3.19
C ALA A 50 9.62 9.38 4.72
N ARG A 51 8.51 9.30 5.45
CA ARG A 51 8.53 9.30 6.91
C ARG A 51 9.30 8.13 7.50
N ASN A 52 9.04 6.91 7.01
CA ASN A 52 9.75 5.72 7.48
C ASN A 52 11.26 5.80 7.20
N GLN A 53 11.66 6.41 6.08
CA GLN A 53 13.06 6.64 5.77
C GLN A 53 13.70 7.64 6.74
N GLU A 54 13.01 8.73 7.07
CA GLU A 54 13.47 9.70 8.06
C GLU A 54 13.61 9.06 9.46
N GLU A 55 12.60 8.33 9.92
CA GLU A 55 12.63 7.59 11.19
C GLU A 55 13.81 6.62 11.22
N LYS A 56 14.00 5.85 10.14
CA LYS A 56 15.13 4.93 10.00
C LYS A 56 16.47 5.66 10.10
N SER A 57 16.64 6.77 9.38
CA SER A 57 17.86 7.57 9.43
C SER A 57 18.12 8.13 10.82
N CYS A 58 17.08 8.57 11.54
CA CYS A 58 17.20 9.04 12.92
C CYS A 58 17.75 7.94 13.84
N VAL A 59 17.13 6.75 13.78
CA VAL A 59 17.56 5.61 14.61
C VAL A 59 18.95 5.12 14.21
N GLN A 60 19.32 5.15 12.93
CA GLN A 60 20.66 4.79 12.47
C GLN A 60 21.75 5.76 12.96
N ALA A 61 21.41 7.05 13.13
CA ALA A 61 22.33 8.05 13.64
C ALA A 61 22.42 8.09 15.17
N ALA A 62 21.46 7.46 15.87
CA ALA A 62 21.41 7.42 17.32
C ALA A 62 22.61 6.66 17.90
N LYS A 63 23.27 7.25 18.89
CA LYS A 63 24.47 6.68 19.54
C LYS A 63 24.17 6.07 20.90
N ASN A 64 23.02 6.39 21.48
CA ASN A 64 22.61 5.95 22.79
C ASN A 64 21.07 5.86 22.90
N HIS A 65 20.59 5.40 24.04
CA HIS A 65 19.15 5.22 24.29
C HIS A 65 18.37 6.55 24.31
N ASP A 66 18.99 7.64 24.78
CA ASP A 66 18.36 8.96 24.82
C ASP A 66 18.15 9.51 23.41
N ASP A 67 19.08 9.27 22.48
CA ASP A 67 18.94 9.63 21.07
C ASP A 67 17.77 8.86 20.41
N ILE A 68 17.61 7.57 20.71
CA ILE A 68 16.47 6.77 20.22
C ILE A 68 15.15 7.32 20.78
N LYS A 69 15.13 7.71 22.06
CA LYS A 69 13.96 8.33 22.68
C LYS A 69 13.63 9.66 21.99
N ALA A 70 14.63 10.49 21.68
CA ALA A 70 14.44 11.74 20.95
C ALA A 70 13.84 11.52 19.55
N CYS A 71 14.30 10.49 18.81
CA CYS A 71 13.70 10.12 17.52
C CYS A 71 12.19 9.80 17.64
N ARG A 72 11.83 9.04 18.68
CA ARG A 72 10.43 8.68 18.94
C ARG A 72 9.58 9.89 19.34
N ASP A 73 10.11 10.78 20.17
CA ASP A 73 9.38 11.96 20.65
C ASP A 73 9.09 12.92 19.48
N LYS A 74 10.08 13.17 18.61
CA LYS A 74 9.89 13.94 17.36
C LYS A 74 8.77 13.35 16.49
N LEU A 75 8.77 12.03 16.29
CA LEU A 75 7.76 11.36 15.49
C LEU A 75 6.34 11.52 16.07
N LYS A 76 6.24 11.45 17.40
CA LYS A 76 4.96 11.58 18.12
C LYS A 76 4.39 12.98 17.99
N GLU A 77 5.23 14.01 18.05
CA GLU A 77 4.84 15.40 17.86
C GLU A 77 4.27 15.63 16.46
N GLU A 78 4.96 15.15 15.42
CA GLU A 78 4.49 15.21 14.04
C GLU A 78 3.17 14.45 13.84
N GLN A 79 3.01 13.27 14.46
CA GLN A 79 1.73 12.54 14.40
C GLN A 79 0.58 13.31 15.04
N ASN A 80 0.85 14.04 16.13
CA ASN A 80 -0.17 14.83 16.80
C ASN A 80 -0.53 16.09 16.00
N ALA A 81 0.44 16.67 15.29
CA ALA A 81 0.21 17.80 14.39
C ALA A 81 -0.64 17.41 13.17
N ASP A 82 -0.38 16.23 12.59
CA ASP A 82 -1.12 15.71 11.43
C ASP A 82 -2.48 15.08 11.80
N ARG A 83 -2.78 14.91 13.09
CA ARG A 83 -4.04 14.30 13.51
C ARG A 83 -5.18 15.31 13.27
N PRO A 84 -6.20 14.98 12.47
CA PRO A 84 -7.35 15.87 12.33
C PRO A 84 -7.99 16.06 13.69
N LYS A 85 -8.09 17.31 14.15
CA LYS A 85 -8.87 17.64 15.34
C LYS A 85 -10.32 17.32 15.02
N LYS A 86 -10.86 16.31 15.70
CA LYS A 86 -12.29 16.03 15.68
C LYS A 86 -13.00 17.28 16.22
N PRO A 87 -13.97 17.87 15.49
CA PRO A 87 -14.75 18.99 16.01
C PRO A 87 -15.51 18.59 17.28
#